data_AF-A0A533XHQ4-F1
#
_entry.id   AF-A0A533XHQ4-F1
#
_cell.length_a   1.000
_cell.length_b   1.000
_cell.length_c   1.000
_cell.angle_alpha   90.00
_cell.angle_beta   90.00
_cell.angle_gamma   90.00
#
_symmetry.space_group_name_H-M   'P 1'
#
loop_
_entity.id
_entity.type
_entity.pdbx_description
1 polymer ?
#
loop_
_entity_poly.entity_id
_entity_poly.type
_entity_poly.pdbx_seq_one_letter_code
_entity_poly.pdbx_strand_id
1 'polypeptide(L)'
;MSVKAFLAAGLLLGSLTVAIQDAGSSPSGPLVIAGHGPELPTIEMLARAFERANPRIYIDILWDENSKTVDMVKQGQAQIAVTGFEDPELRATQIAWDGIGVMVNLSNYTKEVTKQQVADIFTGKVRTWSDLGGPETRVLLIDRPRNRNIRDSFEQHLGIVGKIPESAKVIGPDDKATKTVAGTLPPLSAVTYISLGSALDAVKSGVAVRLLPVDKVEPEEPTVKDGRYNLRRPVLLLSKKETNPTVEAFQAFALSSEGQKIIDDTYTPLDQQKSH
;
A
#
# COMPACT_ATOMS: atom_id res chain seq x y z
N MET A 1 -92.80 10.79 -15.70
CA MET A 1 -92.61 9.52 -14.98
C MET A 1 -91.60 8.68 -15.75
N SER A 2 -90.72 7.98 -15.00
CA SER A 2 -89.68 7.04 -15.44
C SER A 2 -88.45 7.67 -16.12
N VAL A 3 -87.28 7.84 -15.48
CA VAL A 3 -86.33 6.95 -14.74
C VAL A 3 -85.08 6.72 -15.59
N LYS A 4 -83.94 6.92 -14.92
CA LYS A 4 -82.53 6.93 -15.34
C LYS A 4 -82.08 5.65 -16.06
N ALA A 5 -81.07 5.78 -16.91
CA ALA A 5 -79.96 4.81 -17.01
C ALA A 5 -78.71 5.48 -17.60
N PHE A 6 -77.69 5.68 -16.76
CA PHE A 6 -76.32 6.02 -17.15
C PHE A 6 -75.65 4.74 -17.68
N LEU A 7 -75.05 4.80 -18.87
CA LEU A 7 -74.13 3.76 -19.36
C LEU A 7 -72.70 4.29 -19.23
N ALA A 8 -71.93 3.73 -18.30
CA ALA A 8 -70.52 4.03 -18.11
C ALA A 8 -69.68 3.24 -19.14
N ALA A 9 -68.88 3.96 -19.92
CA ALA A 9 -67.88 3.36 -20.81
C ALA A 9 -66.67 2.93 -19.98
N GLY A 10 -66.43 1.62 -19.88
CA GLY A 10 -65.23 1.06 -19.24
C GLY A 10 -64.01 1.22 -20.13
N LEU A 11 -63.02 1.98 -19.67
CA LEU A 11 -61.69 2.05 -20.25
C LEU A 11 -60.87 0.83 -19.76
N LEU A 12 -60.60 -0.12 -20.64
CA LEU A 12 -59.64 -1.21 -20.40
C LEU A 12 -58.22 -0.66 -20.59
N LEU A 13 -57.60 -0.21 -19.49
CA LEU A 13 -56.16 0.05 -19.41
C LEU A 13 -55.45 -1.30 -19.29
N GLY A 14 -54.92 -1.81 -20.41
CA GLY A 14 -53.97 -2.91 -20.41
C GLY A 14 -52.67 -2.47 -19.74
N SER A 15 -52.43 -2.95 -18.53
CA SER A 15 -51.16 -2.74 -17.82
C SER A 15 -50.07 -3.57 -18.49
N LEU A 16 -49.18 -2.90 -19.22
CA LEU A 16 -47.94 -3.48 -19.70
C LEU A 16 -47.01 -3.66 -18.49
N THR A 17 -46.99 -4.85 -17.90
CA THR A 17 -45.98 -5.22 -16.89
C THR A 17 -44.63 -5.38 -17.60
N VAL A 18 -43.84 -4.31 -17.57
CA VAL A 18 -42.39 -4.43 -17.82
C VAL A 18 -41.84 -5.28 -16.68
N ALA A 19 -41.40 -6.48 -17.01
CA ALA A 19 -40.61 -7.29 -16.09
C ALA A 19 -39.32 -6.51 -15.79
N ILE A 20 -39.23 -5.95 -14.58
CA ILE A 20 -37.97 -5.44 -14.05
C ILE A 20 -37.07 -6.66 -13.93
N GLN A 21 -36.12 -6.78 -14.84
CA GLN A 21 -34.96 -7.64 -14.66
C GLN A 21 -34.31 -7.26 -13.34
N ASP A 22 -34.17 -8.25 -12.46
CA ASP A 22 -33.52 -8.13 -11.17
C ASP A 22 -32.11 -7.59 -11.42
N ALA A 23 -31.94 -6.29 -11.22
CA ALA A 23 -30.63 -5.65 -11.25
C ALA A 23 -29.86 -6.25 -10.09
N GLY A 24 -28.81 -7.01 -10.39
CA GLY A 24 -27.93 -7.62 -9.39
C GLY A 24 -27.68 -6.65 -8.24
N SER A 25 -27.86 -7.16 -7.02
CA SER A 25 -27.81 -6.41 -5.75
C SER A 25 -26.79 -5.28 -5.81
N SER A 26 -27.26 -4.04 -5.93
CA SER A 26 -26.39 -2.87 -5.93
C SER A 26 -25.63 -2.84 -4.59
N PRO A 27 -24.31 -2.60 -4.58
CA PRO A 27 -23.56 -2.54 -3.34
C PRO A 27 -24.15 -1.45 -2.43
N SER A 28 -24.52 -1.82 -1.20
CA SER A 28 -25.13 -0.94 -0.21
C SER A 28 -24.57 -1.24 1.17
N GLY A 29 -24.16 -0.20 1.90
CA GLY A 29 -23.59 -0.29 3.25
C GLY A 29 -22.33 0.57 3.39
N PRO A 30 -21.96 0.97 4.62
CA PRO A 30 -20.77 1.79 4.85
C PRO A 30 -19.50 1.00 4.49
N LEU A 31 -18.54 1.68 3.86
CA LEU A 31 -17.21 1.17 3.61
C LEU A 31 -16.19 2.07 4.30
N VAL A 32 -15.71 1.61 5.46
CA VAL A 32 -14.60 2.24 6.18
C VAL A 32 -13.32 1.48 5.86
N ILE A 33 -12.33 2.19 5.34
CA ILE A 33 -10.98 1.68 5.07
C ILE A 33 -10.04 2.24 6.14
N ALA A 34 -9.48 1.37 6.97
CA ALA A 34 -8.50 1.73 7.99
C ALA A 34 -7.09 1.40 7.50
N GLY A 35 -6.14 2.28 7.78
CA GLY A 35 -4.75 2.08 7.37
C GLY A 35 -3.77 2.96 8.13
N HIS A 36 -2.50 2.68 7.90
CA HIS A 36 -1.37 3.50 8.30
C HIS A 36 -0.25 3.26 7.32
N GLY A 37 0.68 4.21 7.21
CA GLY A 37 1.84 4.06 6.34
C GLY A 37 1.74 4.82 5.01
N PRO A 38 2.68 4.55 4.09
CA PRO A 38 2.80 5.25 2.81
C PRO A 38 1.66 4.99 1.83
N GLU A 39 0.80 4.01 2.08
CA GLU A 39 -0.25 3.57 1.15
C GLU A 39 -1.43 4.56 1.01
N LEU A 40 -1.52 5.57 1.89
CA LEU A 40 -2.64 6.53 1.94
C LEU A 40 -2.96 7.18 0.57
N PRO A 41 -2.01 7.80 -0.15
CA PRO A 41 -2.35 8.53 -1.38
C PRO A 41 -2.97 7.60 -2.43
N THR A 42 -2.44 6.38 -2.57
CA THR A 42 -2.97 5.37 -3.50
C THR A 42 -4.37 4.92 -3.09
N ILE A 43 -4.61 4.70 -1.79
CA ILE A 43 -5.94 4.32 -1.29
C ILE A 43 -6.96 5.45 -1.49
N GLU A 44 -6.57 6.70 -1.29
CA GLU A 44 -7.42 7.86 -1.59
C GLU A 44 -7.76 7.94 -3.08
N MET A 45 -6.79 7.71 -3.97
CA MET A 45 -7.02 7.71 -5.42
C MET A 45 -7.95 6.57 -5.84
N LEU A 46 -7.75 5.36 -5.32
CA LEU A 46 -8.63 4.22 -5.55
C LEU A 46 -10.05 4.49 -5.05
N ALA A 47 -10.20 5.03 -3.83
CA ALA A 47 -11.49 5.37 -3.25
C ALA A 47 -12.23 6.40 -4.11
N ARG A 48 -11.57 7.51 -4.47
CA ARG A 48 -12.16 8.56 -5.31
C ARG A 48 -12.58 8.06 -6.69
N ALA A 49 -11.80 7.16 -7.31
CA ALA A 49 -12.14 6.59 -8.60
C ALA A 49 -13.34 5.62 -8.48
N PHE A 50 -13.36 4.79 -7.44
CA PHE A 50 -14.46 3.89 -7.16
C PHE A 50 -15.79 4.62 -6.88
N GLU A 51 -15.77 5.68 -6.07
CA GLU A 51 -16.95 6.51 -5.79
C GLU A 51 -17.49 7.18 -7.04
N ARG A 52 -16.61 7.66 -7.95
CA ARG A 52 -17.03 8.21 -9.24
C ARG A 52 -17.76 7.18 -10.11
N ALA A 53 -17.31 5.92 -10.09
CA ALA A 53 -17.97 4.83 -10.78
C ALA A 53 -19.25 4.34 -10.06
N ASN A 54 -19.39 4.63 -8.77
CA ASN A 54 -20.50 4.16 -7.93
C ASN A 54 -21.11 5.30 -7.09
N PRO A 55 -21.94 6.19 -7.68
CA PRO A 55 -22.39 7.43 -7.02
C PRO A 55 -23.24 7.27 -5.75
N ARG A 56 -23.66 6.04 -5.42
CA ARG A 56 -24.42 5.72 -4.20
C ARG A 56 -23.54 5.22 -3.05
N ILE A 57 -22.24 5.05 -3.30
CA ILE A 57 -21.27 4.57 -2.32
C ILE A 57 -20.41 5.75 -1.89
N TYR A 58 -20.14 5.81 -0.59
CA TYR A 58 -19.20 6.74 0.01
C TYR A 58 -18.21 5.95 0.87
N ILE A 59 -16.94 6.31 0.78
CA ILE A 59 -15.83 5.64 1.46
C ILE A 59 -15.24 6.56 2.51
N ASP A 60 -15.28 6.11 3.77
CA ASP A 60 -14.57 6.76 4.86
C ASP A 60 -13.17 6.16 5.00
N ILE A 61 -12.14 7.01 4.95
CA ILE A 61 -10.75 6.60 5.15
C ILE A 61 -10.31 7.03 6.55
N LEU A 62 -9.97 6.05 7.39
CA LEU A 62 -9.40 6.27 8.71
C LEU A 62 -7.90 5.96 8.67
N TRP A 63 -7.07 7.01 8.65
CA TRP A 63 -5.63 6.86 8.56
C TRP A 63 -4.94 7.43 9.79
N ASP A 64 -4.51 6.56 10.70
CA ASP A 64 -3.84 6.92 11.94
C ASP A 64 -2.68 5.97 12.20
N GLU A 65 -1.47 6.53 12.38
CA GLU A 65 -0.26 5.76 12.65
C GLU A 65 -0.40 4.88 13.91
N ASN A 66 -1.21 5.27 14.90
CA ASN A 66 -1.38 4.51 16.14
C ASN A 66 -2.55 3.52 16.12
N SER A 67 -3.29 3.45 15.01
CA SER A 67 -4.45 2.58 14.91
C SER A 67 -4.06 1.10 14.83
N LYS A 68 -4.90 0.24 15.41
CA LYS A 68 -4.81 -1.22 15.26
C LYS A 68 -5.77 -1.65 14.15
N THR A 69 -5.40 -1.38 12.91
CA THR A 69 -6.28 -1.52 11.73
C THR A 69 -6.88 -2.92 11.60
N VAL A 70 -6.09 -3.97 11.85
CA VAL A 70 -6.56 -5.37 11.86
C VAL A 70 -7.63 -5.60 12.94
N ASP A 71 -7.42 -5.09 14.15
CA ASP A 71 -8.38 -5.20 15.25
C ASP A 71 -9.69 -4.45 14.92
N MET A 72 -9.60 -3.29 14.27
CA MET A 72 -10.78 -2.54 13.82
C MET A 72 -11.63 -3.37 12.84
N VAL A 73 -11.01 -4.12 11.92
CA VAL A 73 -11.74 -5.03 11.04
C VAL A 73 -12.35 -6.19 11.82
N LYS A 74 -11.60 -6.83 12.72
CA LYS A 74 -12.12 -7.93 13.56
C LYS A 74 -13.34 -7.49 14.37
N GLN A 75 -13.28 -6.30 14.97
CA GLN A 75 -14.34 -5.69 15.77
C GLN A 75 -15.48 -5.06 14.95
N GLY A 76 -15.34 -4.99 13.62
CA GLY A 76 -16.36 -4.43 12.72
C GLY A 76 -16.43 -2.90 12.71
N GLN A 77 -15.43 -2.21 13.26
CA GLN A 77 -15.26 -0.76 13.21
C GLN A 77 -14.78 -0.28 11.83
N ALA A 78 -14.04 -1.13 11.12
CA ALA A 78 -13.67 -0.94 9.72
C ALA A 78 -14.07 -2.18 8.90
N GLN A 79 -14.24 -2.00 7.59
CA GLN A 79 -14.54 -3.10 6.68
C GLN A 79 -13.29 -3.61 5.97
N ILE A 80 -12.31 -2.73 5.76
CA ILE A 80 -11.02 -3.06 5.16
C ILE A 80 -9.89 -2.51 6.04
N ALA A 81 -8.84 -3.31 6.23
CA ALA A 81 -7.56 -2.85 6.74
C ALA A 81 -6.50 -2.92 5.64
N VAL A 82 -5.72 -1.86 5.46
CA VAL A 82 -4.58 -1.84 4.53
C VAL A 82 -3.33 -2.28 5.27
N THR A 83 -2.72 -3.39 4.85
CA THR A 83 -1.59 -4.02 5.55
C THR A 83 -0.49 -4.48 4.60
N GLY A 84 0.69 -4.72 5.16
CA GLY A 84 1.81 -5.38 4.47
C GLY A 84 1.97 -6.87 4.81
N PHE A 85 1.05 -7.44 5.58
CA PHE A 85 1.09 -8.79 6.13
C PHE A 85 -0.32 -9.38 6.26
N GLU A 86 -0.42 -10.71 6.22
CA GLU A 86 -1.69 -11.44 6.35
C GLU A 86 -2.09 -11.63 7.81
N ASP A 87 -3.39 -11.79 8.05
CA ASP A 87 -3.94 -12.24 9.34
C ASP A 87 -4.75 -13.54 9.10
N PRO A 88 -4.52 -14.61 9.88
CA PRO A 88 -5.14 -15.92 9.63
C PRO A 88 -6.67 -15.94 9.82
N GLU A 89 -7.24 -14.98 10.53
CA GLU A 89 -8.68 -14.86 10.76
C GLU A 89 -9.38 -14.07 9.64
N LEU A 90 -8.63 -13.31 8.85
CA LEU A 90 -9.14 -12.42 7.82
C LEU A 90 -8.89 -12.97 6.41
N ARG A 91 -9.64 -12.44 5.43
CA ARG A 91 -9.40 -12.66 4.01
C ARG A 91 -8.42 -11.61 3.52
N ALA A 92 -7.30 -12.03 2.93
CA ALA A 92 -6.33 -11.14 2.31
C ALA A 92 -6.58 -11.02 0.80
N THR A 93 -6.74 -9.79 0.33
CA THR A 93 -6.73 -9.48 -1.12
C THR A 93 -5.48 -8.69 -1.44
N GLN A 94 -4.53 -9.29 -2.14
CA GLN A 94 -3.36 -8.57 -2.61
C GLN A 94 -3.73 -7.68 -3.79
N ILE A 95 -3.32 -6.41 -3.75
CA ILE A 95 -3.58 -5.44 -4.83
C ILE A 95 -2.31 -4.97 -5.52
N ALA A 96 -1.15 -5.11 -4.88
CA ALA A 96 0.15 -4.71 -5.44
C ALA A 96 1.32 -5.42 -4.74
N TRP A 97 2.52 -5.19 -5.26
CA TRP A 97 3.79 -5.37 -4.56
C TRP A 97 4.41 -4.00 -4.24
N ASP A 98 5.07 -3.89 -3.10
CA ASP A 98 5.93 -2.75 -2.75
C ASP A 98 7.35 -3.25 -2.51
N GLY A 99 8.30 -2.72 -3.27
CA GLY A 99 9.72 -2.92 -2.99
C GLY A 99 10.16 -2.11 -1.77
N ILE A 100 11.13 -2.60 -1.02
CA ILE A 100 11.75 -1.87 0.09
C ILE A 100 13.15 -1.46 -0.36
N GLY A 101 13.32 -0.18 -0.69
CA GLY A 101 14.59 0.38 -1.13
C GLY A 101 15.51 0.67 0.05
N VAL A 102 16.79 0.31 -0.06
CA VAL A 102 17.85 0.75 0.87
C VAL A 102 18.43 2.05 0.32
N MET A 103 18.03 3.17 0.91
CA MET A 103 18.37 4.51 0.42
C MET A 103 19.55 5.09 1.18
N VAL A 104 20.51 5.65 0.42
CA VAL A 104 21.69 6.34 0.93
C VAL A 104 21.84 7.71 0.25
N ASN A 105 22.72 8.55 0.81
CA ASN A 105 23.10 9.80 0.15
C ASN A 105 23.74 9.52 -1.21
N LEU A 106 23.53 10.39 -2.21
CA LEU A 106 24.13 10.26 -3.53
C LEU A 106 25.67 10.19 -3.49
N SER A 107 26.33 10.85 -2.52
CA SER A 107 27.79 10.81 -2.36
C SER A 107 28.31 9.48 -1.82
N ASN A 108 27.43 8.57 -1.39
CA ASN A 108 27.82 7.24 -0.94
C ASN A 108 28.03 6.31 -2.14
N TYR A 109 29.28 6.00 -2.44
CA TYR A 109 29.67 5.20 -3.62
C TYR A 109 29.71 3.68 -3.36
N THR A 110 29.11 3.19 -2.26
CA THR A 110 28.91 1.75 -2.05
C THR A 110 28.17 1.17 -3.25
N LYS A 111 28.75 0.16 -3.91
CA LYS A 111 28.23 -0.34 -5.19
C LYS A 111 26.99 -1.21 -5.02
N GLU A 112 27.05 -2.15 -4.09
CA GLU A 112 26.00 -3.11 -3.79
C GLU A 112 26.15 -3.58 -2.35
N VAL A 113 25.10 -4.19 -1.81
CA VAL A 113 25.12 -4.85 -0.50
C VAL A 113 24.44 -6.21 -0.62
N THR A 114 24.88 -7.17 0.17
CA THR A 114 24.12 -8.41 0.38
C THR A 114 23.02 -8.17 1.40
N LYS A 115 22.00 -9.02 1.40
CA LYS A 115 20.96 -9.01 2.43
C LYS A 115 21.53 -9.10 3.85
N GLN A 116 22.59 -9.90 4.05
CA GLN A 116 23.27 -10.01 5.34
C GLN A 116 23.96 -8.69 5.72
N GLN A 117 24.59 -7.99 4.77
CA GLN A 117 25.17 -6.68 5.03
C GLN A 117 24.11 -5.64 5.37
N VAL A 118 22.94 -5.67 4.73
CA VAL A 118 21.80 -4.82 5.13
C VAL A 118 21.41 -5.12 6.58
N ALA A 119 21.27 -6.40 6.95
CA ALA A 119 20.99 -6.79 8.33
C ALA A 119 22.07 -6.29 9.31
N ASP A 120 23.35 -6.39 8.95
CA ASP A 120 24.46 -5.98 9.80
C ASP A 120 24.58 -4.45 9.93
N ILE A 121 24.20 -3.68 8.90
CA ILE A 121 24.03 -2.22 8.96
C ILE A 121 22.93 -1.89 9.97
N PHE A 122 21.73 -2.43 9.78
CA PHE A 122 20.56 -2.04 10.58
C PHE A 122 20.55 -2.61 12.01
N THR A 123 21.41 -3.60 12.31
CA THR A 123 21.70 -4.05 13.69
C THR A 123 22.88 -3.31 14.34
N GLY A 124 23.52 -2.37 13.62
CA GLY A 124 24.61 -1.56 14.12
C GLY A 124 25.97 -2.28 14.23
N LYS A 125 26.10 -3.47 13.64
CA LYS A 125 27.37 -4.20 13.56
C LYS A 125 28.33 -3.54 12.58
N VAL A 126 27.82 -3.11 11.41
CA VAL A 126 28.57 -2.25 10.49
C VAL A 126 28.46 -0.82 10.98
N ARG A 127 29.60 -0.20 11.27
CA ARG A 127 29.67 1.17 11.82
C ARG A 127 30.23 2.18 10.84
N THR A 128 30.94 1.72 9.81
CA THR A 128 31.53 2.58 8.78
C THR A 128 31.20 2.08 7.38
N TRP A 129 31.07 2.99 6.42
CA TRP A 129 30.80 2.62 5.04
C TRP A 129 32.02 2.04 4.33
N SER A 130 33.22 2.36 4.79
CA SER A 130 34.47 1.76 4.31
C SER A 130 34.49 0.24 4.48
N ASP A 131 33.83 -0.31 5.50
CA ASP A 131 33.67 -1.76 5.71
C ASP A 131 32.91 -2.45 4.57
N LEU A 132 32.17 -1.66 3.77
CA LEU A 132 31.37 -2.10 2.63
C LEU A 132 31.93 -1.57 1.29
N GLY A 133 33.17 -1.06 1.29
CA GLY A 133 33.79 -0.44 0.10
C GLY A 133 33.22 0.92 -0.28
N GLY A 134 32.52 1.59 0.66
CA GLY A 134 31.99 2.94 0.51
C GLY A 134 32.92 4.04 1.07
N PRO A 135 32.41 5.26 1.30
CA PRO A 135 33.17 6.39 1.82
C PRO A 135 33.69 6.16 3.25
N GLU A 136 34.80 6.82 3.62
CA GLU A 136 35.33 6.86 4.99
C GLU A 136 34.44 7.71 5.92
N THR A 137 33.21 7.24 6.16
CA THR A 137 32.21 7.92 6.98
C THR A 137 31.54 6.91 7.91
N ARG A 138 31.08 7.40 9.06
CA ARG A 138 30.28 6.59 9.96
C ARG A 138 28.86 6.44 9.44
N VAL A 139 28.27 5.28 9.68
CA VAL A 139 26.87 5.00 9.35
C VAL A 139 25.97 5.77 10.32
N LEU A 140 25.01 6.52 9.77
CA LEU A 140 23.87 7.06 10.53
C LEU A 140 22.60 6.30 10.15
N LEU A 141 22.06 5.51 11.08
CA LEU A 141 20.82 4.77 10.86
C LEU A 141 19.62 5.69 11.04
N ILE A 142 18.75 5.71 10.03
CA ILE A 142 17.42 6.31 10.10
C ILE A 142 16.40 5.17 10.07
N ASP A 143 15.82 4.90 11.22
CA ASP A 143 14.77 3.89 11.43
C ASP A 143 13.37 4.51 11.27
N ARG A 144 12.36 3.65 11.23
CA ARG A 144 10.94 4.02 11.09
C ARG A 144 10.18 3.68 12.39
N PRO A 145 9.05 4.37 12.66
CA PRO A 145 8.19 4.04 13.79
C PRO A 145 7.79 2.55 13.80
N ARG A 146 7.66 1.97 15.00
CA ARG A 146 7.33 0.55 15.22
C ARG A 146 5.97 0.11 14.68
N ASN A 147 5.09 1.06 14.40
CA ASN A 147 3.73 0.87 13.90
C ASN A 147 3.62 1.01 12.37
N ARG A 148 4.74 1.02 11.63
CA ARG A 148 4.71 1.12 10.16
C ARG A 148 4.87 -0.25 9.53
N ASN A 149 3.92 -0.62 8.66
CA ASN A 149 3.94 -1.87 7.89
C ASN A 149 5.31 -2.17 7.24
N ILE A 150 6.03 -1.14 6.79
CA ILE A 150 7.31 -1.32 6.10
C ILE A 150 8.43 -1.77 7.04
N ARG A 151 8.41 -1.34 8.30
CA ARG A 151 9.41 -1.74 9.30
C ARG A 151 9.29 -3.22 9.61
N ASP A 152 8.07 -3.68 9.87
CA ASP A 152 7.82 -5.07 10.23
C ASP A 152 8.26 -5.99 9.09
N SER A 153 7.85 -5.69 7.85
CA SER A 153 8.31 -6.44 6.68
C SER A 153 9.83 -6.39 6.54
N PHE A 154 10.46 -5.22 6.66
CA PHE A 154 11.91 -5.07 6.54
C PHE A 154 12.68 -5.90 7.58
N GLU A 155 12.29 -5.82 8.85
CA GLU A 155 12.90 -6.60 9.92
C GLU A 155 12.69 -8.11 9.73
N GLN A 156 11.49 -8.52 9.29
CA GLN A 156 11.17 -9.92 9.00
C GLN A 156 12.01 -10.46 7.84
N HIS A 157 12.09 -9.73 6.71
CA HIS A 157 12.91 -10.13 5.58
C HIS A 157 14.35 -10.34 6.01
N LEU A 158 14.90 -9.46 6.83
CA LEU A 158 16.30 -9.50 7.26
C LEU A 158 16.57 -10.43 8.46
N GLY A 159 15.54 -10.98 9.13
CA GLY A 159 15.73 -11.78 10.35
C GLY A 159 16.22 -10.96 11.55
N ILE A 160 15.87 -9.67 11.58
CA ILE A 160 16.33 -8.69 12.59
C ILE A 160 15.20 -8.11 13.43
N VAL A 161 14.06 -8.81 13.52
CA VAL A 161 12.90 -8.39 14.33
C VAL A 161 13.33 -7.95 15.73
N GLY A 162 13.05 -6.69 16.07
CA GLY A 162 13.39 -6.08 17.36
C GLY A 162 14.88 -5.81 17.60
N LYS A 163 15.76 -5.95 16.60
CA LYS A 163 17.22 -5.79 16.74
C LYS A 163 17.77 -4.47 16.20
N ILE A 164 16.93 -3.60 15.63
CA ILE A 164 17.36 -2.24 15.27
C ILE A 164 17.68 -1.47 16.57
N PRO A 165 18.88 -0.88 16.73
CA PRO A 165 19.27 -0.21 17.97
C PRO A 165 18.34 0.95 18.33
N GLU A 166 18.03 1.11 19.62
CA GLU A 166 17.22 2.24 20.12
C GLU A 166 17.88 3.61 19.87
N SER A 167 19.19 3.63 19.65
CA SER A 167 19.95 4.83 19.28
C SER A 167 19.74 5.27 17.83
N ALA A 168 19.08 4.46 16.99
CA ALA A 168 18.76 4.83 15.63
C ALA A 168 17.79 6.03 15.60
N LYS A 169 17.99 6.95 14.65
CA LYS A 169 17.12 8.12 14.50
C LYS A 169 15.79 7.68 13.90
N VAL A 170 14.68 7.82 14.63
CA VAL A 170 13.35 7.45 14.13
C VAL A 170 12.71 8.60 13.35
N ILE A 171 12.31 8.35 12.10
CA ILE A 171 11.58 9.31 11.26
C ILE A 171 10.35 8.64 10.64
N GLY A 172 9.16 9.22 10.88
CA GLY A 172 7.87 8.69 10.43
C GLY A 172 7.51 8.96 8.97
N PRO A 173 7.57 10.21 8.48
CA PRO A 173 7.25 10.55 7.09
C PRO A 173 8.39 10.20 6.11
N ASP A 174 8.03 9.66 4.94
CA ASP A 174 8.98 9.28 3.88
C ASP A 174 9.78 10.49 3.37
N ASP A 175 9.11 11.61 3.09
CA ASP A 175 9.74 12.84 2.60
C ASP A 175 10.81 13.38 3.57
N LYS A 176 10.54 13.33 4.88
CA LYS A 176 11.46 13.75 5.93
C LYS A 176 12.64 12.80 6.06
N ALA A 177 12.43 11.49 5.90
CA ALA A 177 13.50 10.50 5.90
C ALA A 177 14.43 10.72 4.70
N THR A 178 13.87 10.86 3.49
CA THR A 178 14.61 11.16 2.26
C THR A 178 15.41 12.45 2.39
N LYS A 179 14.80 13.56 2.86
CA LYS A 179 15.51 14.83 3.09
C LYS A 179 16.64 14.69 4.11
N THR A 180 16.44 13.89 5.16
CA THR A 180 17.49 13.63 6.16
C THR A 180 18.64 12.85 5.56
N VAL A 181 18.37 11.84 4.72
CA VAL A 181 19.43 11.10 4.00
C VAL A 181 20.21 12.02 3.07
N ALA A 182 19.51 12.81 2.26
CA ALA A 182 20.10 13.75 1.31
C ALA A 182 20.95 14.84 2.01
N GLY A 183 20.51 15.30 3.19
CA GLY A 183 21.19 16.34 3.97
C GLY A 183 22.31 15.82 4.89
N THR A 184 22.45 14.49 5.06
CA THR A 184 23.52 13.93 5.89
C THR A 184 24.80 13.77 5.08
N LEU A 185 25.72 14.70 5.28
CA LEU A 185 27.03 14.76 4.64
C LEU A 185 28.15 14.34 5.62
N PRO A 186 29.39 14.08 5.13
CA PRO A 186 30.53 13.70 5.97
C PRO A 186 30.69 14.61 7.21
N PRO A 187 31.11 14.04 8.37
CA PRO A 187 31.72 12.73 8.57
C PRO A 187 30.72 11.56 8.77
N LEU A 188 29.42 11.81 8.57
CA LEU A 188 28.38 10.78 8.58
C LEU A 188 27.89 10.50 7.16
N SER A 189 27.34 9.32 6.94
CA SER A 189 26.50 9.04 5.77
C SER A 189 25.30 8.24 6.24
N ALA A 190 24.11 8.79 6.00
CA ALA A 190 22.87 8.17 6.43
C ALA A 190 22.41 7.03 5.52
N VAL A 191 21.66 6.10 6.11
CA VAL A 191 20.89 5.06 5.42
C VAL A 191 19.52 4.91 6.04
N THR A 192 18.53 4.65 5.20
CA THR A 192 17.17 4.30 5.61
C THR A 192 16.58 3.22 4.70
N TYR A 193 15.45 2.66 5.11
CA TYR A 193 14.60 1.83 4.27
C TYR A 193 13.27 2.56 4.01
N ILE A 194 12.76 2.45 2.79
CA ILE A 194 11.65 3.27 2.28
C ILE A 194 10.89 2.52 1.18
N SER A 195 9.61 2.84 0.97
CA SER A 195 8.84 2.29 -0.15
C SER A 195 9.54 2.63 -1.47
N LEU A 196 9.61 1.66 -2.37
CA LEU A 196 10.40 1.78 -3.58
C LEU A 196 9.88 2.87 -4.50
N GLY A 197 8.56 2.98 -4.68
CA GLY A 197 7.97 4.04 -5.50
C GLY A 197 8.38 5.43 -5.03
N SER A 198 8.21 5.70 -3.73
CA SER A 198 8.64 6.96 -3.10
C SER A 198 10.13 7.23 -3.27
N ALA A 199 10.97 6.19 -3.21
CA ALA A 199 12.40 6.34 -3.41
C ALA A 199 12.77 6.64 -4.86
N LEU A 200 12.17 5.93 -5.82
CA LEU A 200 12.37 6.15 -7.24
C LEU A 200 11.89 7.54 -7.64
N ASP A 201 10.79 8.02 -7.10
CA ASP A 201 10.29 9.37 -7.35
C ASP A 201 11.23 10.44 -6.79
N ALA A 202 11.81 10.22 -5.60
CA ALA A 202 12.83 11.12 -5.06
C ALA A 202 14.07 11.19 -5.97
N VAL A 203 14.53 10.03 -6.47
CA VAL A 203 15.67 9.97 -7.42
C VAL A 203 15.32 10.67 -8.73
N LYS A 204 14.16 10.37 -9.34
CA LYS A 204 13.68 11.01 -10.57
C LYS A 204 13.54 12.54 -10.42
N SER A 205 13.14 13.00 -9.24
CA SER A 205 12.99 14.42 -8.91
C SER A 205 14.32 15.13 -8.59
N GLY A 206 15.45 14.43 -8.68
CA GLY A 206 16.78 15.02 -8.49
C GLY A 206 17.18 15.24 -7.03
N VAL A 207 16.49 14.62 -6.07
CA VAL A 207 16.96 14.62 -4.67
C VAL A 207 18.29 13.86 -4.60
N ALA A 208 19.26 14.40 -3.86
CA ALA A 208 20.62 13.84 -3.73
C ALA A 208 20.67 12.54 -2.90
N VAL A 209 19.96 11.52 -3.38
CA VAL A 209 19.90 10.16 -2.83
C VAL A 209 20.07 9.15 -3.95
N ARG A 210 20.44 7.92 -3.58
CA ARG A 210 20.42 6.76 -4.46
C ARG A 210 19.99 5.52 -3.70
N LEU A 211 19.60 4.49 -4.43
CA LEU A 211 19.29 3.18 -3.88
C LEU A 211 20.50 2.25 -4.03
N LEU A 212 20.68 1.35 -3.07
CA LEU A 212 21.67 0.29 -3.14
C LEU A 212 21.05 -0.97 -3.76
N PRO A 213 21.70 -1.58 -4.77
CA PRO A 213 21.40 -2.95 -5.18
C PRO A 213 21.56 -3.91 -4.01
N VAL A 214 20.65 -4.87 -3.90
CA VAL A 214 20.68 -5.91 -2.86
C VAL A 214 20.83 -7.27 -3.51
N ASP A 215 21.82 -8.04 -3.08
CA ASP A 215 22.14 -9.36 -3.66
C ASP A 215 22.34 -9.32 -5.20
N LYS A 216 22.97 -8.24 -5.69
CA LYS A 216 23.20 -7.96 -7.13
C LYS A 216 21.92 -7.70 -7.94
N VAL A 217 20.81 -7.42 -7.28
CA VAL A 217 19.54 -7.08 -7.92
C VAL A 217 19.24 -5.61 -7.69
N GLU A 218 18.99 -4.89 -8.78
CA GLU A 218 18.57 -3.50 -8.74
C GLU A 218 17.17 -3.37 -8.10
N PRO A 219 16.94 -2.38 -7.23
CA PRO A 219 15.63 -2.08 -6.68
C PRO A 219 14.83 -1.29 -7.71
N GLU A 220 14.09 -2.00 -8.57
CA GLU A 220 13.28 -1.41 -9.63
C GLU A 220 11.97 -2.19 -9.80
N GLU A 221 10.99 -1.58 -10.47
CA GLU A 221 9.67 -2.21 -10.64
C GLU A 221 9.76 -3.59 -11.33
N PRO A 222 10.52 -3.81 -12.43
CA PRO A 222 10.61 -5.13 -13.06
C PRO A 222 11.12 -6.23 -12.12
N THR A 223 12.13 -5.94 -11.30
CA THR A 223 12.75 -6.91 -10.37
C THR A 223 11.88 -7.15 -9.14
N VAL A 224 11.11 -6.15 -8.70
CA VAL A 224 10.06 -6.34 -7.68
C VAL A 224 8.94 -7.18 -8.24
N LYS A 225 8.52 -6.95 -9.48
CA LYS A 225 7.39 -7.63 -10.12
C LYS A 225 7.66 -9.12 -10.28
N ASP A 226 8.78 -9.48 -10.89
CA ASP A 226 9.15 -10.89 -11.13
C ASP A 226 9.73 -11.61 -9.89
N GLY A 227 10.01 -10.85 -8.82
CA GLY A 227 10.43 -11.38 -7.54
C GLY A 227 11.92 -11.66 -7.41
N ARG A 228 12.75 -11.24 -8.36
CA ARG A 228 14.21 -11.24 -8.18
C ARG A 228 14.64 -10.32 -7.03
N TYR A 229 13.98 -9.18 -6.83
CA TYR A 229 14.24 -8.30 -5.69
C TYR A 229 13.46 -8.75 -4.46
N ASN A 230 14.13 -9.48 -3.57
CA ASN A 230 13.50 -10.17 -2.44
C ASN A 230 13.10 -9.29 -1.26
N LEU A 231 13.58 -8.04 -1.19
CA LEU A 231 13.09 -7.07 -0.20
C LEU A 231 11.82 -6.42 -0.74
N ARG A 232 10.72 -7.16 -0.73
CA ARG A 232 9.41 -6.70 -1.21
C ARG A 232 8.30 -7.26 -0.33
N ARG A 233 7.24 -6.48 -0.15
CA ARG A 233 6.06 -6.84 0.64
C ARG A 233 4.79 -6.73 -0.21
N PRO A 234 3.76 -7.54 0.05
CA PRO A 234 2.47 -7.34 -0.61
C PRO A 234 1.80 -6.07 -0.06
N VAL A 235 0.99 -5.41 -0.88
CA VAL A 235 0.00 -4.44 -0.42
C VAL A 235 -1.33 -5.17 -0.36
N LEU A 236 -1.87 -5.33 0.84
CA LEU A 236 -3.04 -6.16 1.12
C LEU A 236 -4.23 -5.31 1.58
N LEU A 237 -5.41 -5.70 1.12
CA LEU A 237 -6.70 -5.29 1.67
C LEU A 237 -7.25 -6.46 2.48
N LEU A 238 -7.16 -6.39 3.80
CA LEU A 238 -7.72 -7.39 4.70
C LEU A 238 -9.19 -7.09 4.98
N SER A 239 -10.05 -8.09 4.88
CA SER A 239 -11.48 -7.99 5.22
C SER A 239 -11.92 -9.22 6.04
N LYS A 240 -13.11 -9.17 6.64
CA LYS A 240 -13.74 -10.40 7.15
C LYS A 240 -13.96 -11.39 5.99
N LYS A 241 -13.97 -12.69 6.31
CA LYS A 241 -14.21 -13.78 5.33
C LYS A 241 -15.61 -13.67 4.72
N GLU A 242 -16.60 -13.43 5.57
CA GLU A 242 -17.93 -12.99 5.18
C GLU A 242 -17.96 -11.46 5.19
N THR A 243 -18.20 -10.86 4.03
CA THR A 243 -18.21 -9.40 3.88
C THR A 243 -19.43 -8.94 3.09
N ASN A 244 -19.63 -7.63 3.00
CA ASN A 244 -20.73 -7.05 2.23
C ASN A 244 -20.35 -6.83 0.74
N PRO A 245 -21.33 -6.71 -0.17
CA PRO A 245 -21.06 -6.51 -1.59
C PRO A 245 -20.23 -5.26 -1.91
N THR A 246 -20.26 -4.22 -1.06
CA THR A 246 -19.47 -3.00 -1.24
C THR A 246 -17.97 -3.26 -1.09
N VAL A 247 -17.57 -4.07 -0.11
CA VAL A 247 -16.17 -4.47 0.08
C VAL A 247 -15.67 -5.29 -1.10
N GLU A 248 -16.47 -6.24 -1.57
CA GLU A 248 -16.09 -7.08 -2.71
C GLU A 248 -15.97 -6.28 -4.00
N ALA A 249 -16.90 -5.34 -4.23
CA ALA A 249 -16.85 -4.44 -5.36
C ALA A 249 -15.62 -3.53 -5.33
N PHE A 250 -15.24 -2.99 -4.16
CA PHE A 250 -14.03 -2.17 -4.03
C PHE A 250 -12.74 -2.99 -4.25
N GLN A 251 -12.66 -4.19 -3.67
CA GLN A 251 -11.53 -5.10 -3.88
C GLN A 251 -11.40 -5.50 -5.37
N ALA A 252 -12.53 -5.81 -6.02
CA ALA A 252 -12.56 -6.10 -7.46
C ALA A 252 -12.16 -4.88 -8.30
N PHE A 253 -12.58 -3.67 -7.91
CA PHE A 253 -12.15 -2.44 -8.57
C PHE A 253 -10.64 -2.21 -8.44
N ALA A 254 -10.05 -2.41 -7.26
CA ALA A 254 -8.61 -2.29 -7.07
C ALA A 254 -7.82 -3.28 -7.95
N LEU A 255 -8.38 -4.45 -8.23
CA LEU A 255 -7.82 -5.46 -9.15
C LEU A 255 -8.11 -5.19 -10.63
N SER A 256 -9.07 -4.33 -10.94
CA SER A 256 -9.45 -4.00 -12.32
C SER A 256 -8.33 -3.26 -13.06
N SER A 257 -8.40 -3.20 -14.39
CA SER A 257 -7.44 -2.44 -15.20
C SER A 257 -7.38 -0.95 -14.84
N GLU A 258 -8.46 -0.37 -14.35
CA GLU A 258 -8.46 1.03 -13.88
C GLU A 258 -7.78 1.16 -12.52
N GLY A 259 -8.11 0.28 -11.56
CA GLY A 259 -7.45 0.24 -10.26
C GLY A 259 -5.95 -0.03 -10.36
N GLN A 260 -5.54 -0.96 -11.21
CA GLN A 260 -4.13 -1.28 -11.42
C GLN A 260 -3.34 -0.13 -12.04
N LYS A 261 -3.96 0.70 -12.91
CA LYS A 261 -3.31 1.93 -13.42
C LYS A 261 -3.06 2.96 -12.31
N ILE A 262 -4.01 3.11 -11.39
CA ILE A 262 -3.84 3.99 -10.22
C ILE A 262 -2.72 3.49 -9.32
N ILE A 263 -2.63 2.16 -9.15
CA ILE A 263 -1.60 1.52 -8.32
C ILE A 263 -0.21 1.71 -8.94
N ASP A 264 -0.08 1.60 -10.26
CA ASP A 264 1.17 1.72 -11.03
C ASP A 264 1.89 3.07 -10.82
N ASP A 265 1.17 4.11 -10.40
CA ASP A 265 1.77 5.41 -10.07
C ASP A 265 2.70 5.36 -8.85
N THR A 266 2.61 4.34 -7.99
CA THR A 266 3.37 4.28 -6.72
C THR A 266 3.86 2.88 -6.36
N TYR A 267 3.12 1.84 -6.70
CA TYR A 267 3.41 0.45 -6.34
C TYR A 267 3.49 -0.42 -7.59
N THR A 268 4.14 -1.57 -7.47
CA THR A 268 4.25 -2.51 -8.57
C THR A 268 2.93 -3.26 -8.75
N PRO A 269 2.20 -3.07 -9.87
CA PRO A 269 0.91 -3.69 -10.08
C PRO A 269 1.03 -5.21 -10.27
N LEU A 270 -0.06 -5.92 -10.00
CA LEU A 270 -0.16 -7.34 -10.25
C LEU A 270 -0.30 -7.60 -11.76
N ASP A 271 0.18 -8.76 -12.21
CA ASP A 271 -0.12 -9.20 -13.57
C ASP A 271 -1.62 -9.40 -13.71
N GLN A 272 -2.24 -8.68 -14.65
CA GLN A 272 -3.62 -8.93 -15.02
C GLN A 272 -3.67 -10.34 -15.61
N GLN A 273 -4.32 -11.29 -14.91
CA GLN A 273 -4.68 -12.54 -15.55
C GLN A 273 -5.54 -12.17 -16.76
N LYS A 274 -5.05 -12.49 -17.97
CA LYS A 274 -5.86 -12.36 -19.17
C LYS A 274 -7.11 -13.20 -18.92
N SER A 275 -8.26 -12.55 -18.73
CA SER A 275 -9.54 -13.24 -18.71
C SER A 275 -9.65 -13.98 -20.05
N HIS A 276 -9.57 -15.31 -20.01
CA HIS A 276 -9.87 -16.16 -21.14
C HIS A 276 -11.37 -16.17 -21.41
#